data_AF-A0A142W0Q4-F1
#
_entry.id   AF-A0A142W0Q4-F1
#
_cell.length_a   1.000
_cell.length_b   1.000
_cell.length_c   1.000
_cell.angle_alpha   90.00
_cell.angle_beta   90.00
_cell.angle_gamma   90.00
#
_symmetry.space_group_name_H-M   'P 1'
#
loop_
_entity.id
_entity.type
_entity.pdbx_description
1 polymer ?
#
loop_
_entity_poly.entity_id
_entity_poly.type
_entity_poly.pdbx_seq_one_letter_code
_entity_poly.pdbx_strand_id
1 'polypeptide(L)'
;MIGAAMIALTAAPVAQAQDAGIDKRVERLEKEMRAVQRSVFPGGSPAFFEGEIAPDNTPGERAKGNAPVIDLTARVDALEAQLQTLTGQTEQNSYQLRELEKQFAAYKAEMEKRLAAPAIGGETPASLPLASGSGATKPATVTQASTTTTTKKPSTTTPAASKPDANRLALVKKVEIPATGNEAEDAYTYGFRLWDAKLYPEAQAQLKQVVAKWPKSNQASYAQNLLGRAYLDEGKPSLAAVAFYNNYKDRPSGPRAPHSLMYMGVALDKLGRKADACKAFRELDEVYGDKAPKDVRDDAAAAKAKAGC
;
A
#
# COMPACT_ATOMS: atom_id res chain seq x y z
N MET A 1 -34.65 -83.69 -0.58
CA MET A 1 -34.89 -83.19 -1.95
C MET A 1 -34.04 -81.92 -2.10
N ILE A 2 -32.75 -82.02 -2.44
CA ILE A 2 -32.20 -81.90 -3.82
C ILE A 2 -32.65 -80.56 -4.45
N GLY A 3 -31.78 -79.63 -4.86
CA GLY A 3 -30.49 -79.83 -5.51
C GLY A 3 -29.63 -78.57 -5.61
N ALA A 4 -28.38 -78.82 -5.95
CA ALA A 4 -27.30 -77.88 -6.16
C ALA A 4 -27.30 -77.30 -7.58
N ALA A 5 -26.82 -76.08 -7.73
CA ALA A 5 -26.27 -75.57 -9.00
C ALA A 5 -25.20 -74.51 -8.69
N MET A 6 -23.93 -74.93 -8.73
CA MET A 6 -22.77 -74.03 -8.73
C MET A 6 -22.49 -73.61 -10.18
N ILE A 7 -22.54 -72.32 -10.46
CA ILE A 7 -22.10 -71.72 -11.73
C ILE A 7 -20.71 -71.13 -11.49
N ALA A 8 -19.70 -71.70 -12.15
CA ALA A 8 -18.36 -71.16 -12.23
C ALA A 8 -18.33 -69.99 -13.21
N LEU A 9 -17.80 -68.84 -12.79
CA LEU A 9 -17.53 -67.70 -13.67
C LEU A 9 -16.01 -67.47 -13.73
N THR A 10 -15.47 -67.63 -14.93
CA THR A 10 -14.07 -67.46 -15.30
C THR A 10 -13.63 -65.99 -15.24
N ALA A 11 -12.51 -65.70 -14.59
CA ALA A 11 -11.84 -64.40 -14.66
C ALA A 11 -10.99 -64.28 -15.94
N ALA A 12 -11.15 -63.18 -16.69
CA ALA A 12 -10.26 -62.76 -17.76
C ALA A 12 -9.49 -61.49 -17.33
N PRO A 13 -8.20 -61.31 -17.69
CA PRO A 13 -7.42 -60.16 -17.27
C PRO A 13 -7.64 -58.97 -18.22
N VAL A 14 -7.99 -57.81 -17.68
CA VAL A 14 -7.99 -56.52 -18.38
C VAL A 14 -6.85 -55.69 -17.81
N ALA A 15 -5.64 -55.87 -18.33
CA ALA A 15 -4.46 -55.14 -17.87
C ALA A 15 -3.43 -54.92 -18.99
N GLN A 16 -3.86 -54.55 -20.20
CA GLN A 16 -2.96 -54.08 -21.28
C GLN A 16 -3.69 -53.08 -22.20
N ALA A 17 -4.02 -51.89 -21.68
CA ALA A 17 -4.56 -50.80 -22.52
C ALA A 17 -4.13 -49.39 -22.09
N GLN A 18 -3.41 -49.25 -20.97
CA GLN A 18 -3.00 -47.94 -20.43
C GLN A 18 -1.54 -47.56 -20.76
N ASP A 19 -0.71 -48.51 -21.18
CA ASP A 19 0.74 -48.30 -21.39
C ASP A 19 1.02 -47.50 -22.67
N ALA A 20 0.35 -47.86 -23.78
CA ALA A 20 0.55 -47.22 -25.08
C ALA A 20 0.19 -45.71 -25.13
N GLY A 21 -0.57 -45.22 -24.14
CA GLY A 21 -0.88 -43.80 -23.99
C GLY A 21 0.22 -43.01 -23.26
N ILE A 22 0.99 -43.66 -22.39
CA ILE A 22 2.10 -43.05 -21.65
C ILE A 22 3.31 -42.91 -22.56
N ASP A 23 3.64 -43.94 -23.34
CA ASP A 23 4.76 -43.89 -24.31
C ASP A 23 4.63 -42.72 -25.29
N LYS A 24 3.42 -42.49 -25.83
CA LYS A 24 3.15 -41.36 -26.74
C LYS A 24 3.30 -40.00 -26.08
N ARG A 25 3.07 -39.90 -24.76
CA ARG A 25 3.25 -38.66 -23.99
C ARG A 25 4.73 -38.43 -23.67
N VAL A 26 5.47 -39.49 -23.40
CA VAL A 26 6.93 -39.44 -23.19
C VAL A 26 7.63 -39.01 -24.47
N GLU A 27 7.31 -39.62 -25.62
CA GLU A 27 7.88 -39.21 -26.92
C GLU A 27 7.61 -37.73 -27.25
N ARG A 28 6.40 -37.24 -26.91
CA ARG A 28 6.06 -35.82 -27.10
C ARG A 28 6.89 -34.91 -26.19
N LEU A 29 7.04 -35.27 -24.92
CA LEU A 29 7.83 -34.52 -23.94
C LEU A 29 9.32 -34.49 -24.30
N GLU A 30 9.88 -35.62 -24.78
CA GLU A 30 11.26 -35.69 -25.25
C GLU A 30 11.51 -34.80 -26.48
N LYS A 31 10.53 -34.76 -27.40
CA LYS A 31 10.59 -33.91 -28.59
C LYS A 31 10.51 -32.42 -28.24
N GLU A 32 9.66 -32.06 -27.28
CA GLU A 32 9.56 -30.69 -26.75
C GLU A 32 10.83 -30.27 -26.00
N MET A 33 11.44 -31.16 -25.21
CA MET A 33 12.74 -30.91 -24.55
C MET A 33 13.87 -30.68 -25.57
N ARG A 34 13.92 -31.47 -26.64
CA ARG A 34 14.95 -31.33 -27.69
C ARG A 34 14.74 -30.05 -28.52
N ALA A 35 13.49 -29.64 -28.72
CA ALA A 35 13.16 -28.37 -29.37
C ALA A 35 13.55 -27.16 -28.50
N VAL A 36 13.31 -27.24 -27.18
CA VAL A 36 13.72 -26.21 -26.22
C VAL A 36 15.25 -26.10 -26.16
N GLN A 37 15.99 -27.22 -26.10
CA GLN A 37 17.46 -27.20 -26.18
C GLN A 37 17.97 -26.54 -27.47
N ARG A 38 17.29 -26.76 -28.60
CA ARG A 38 17.64 -26.13 -29.87
C ARG A 38 17.29 -24.63 -29.92
N SER A 39 16.28 -24.18 -29.18
CA SER A 39 15.92 -22.77 -29.08
C SER A 39 16.80 -21.99 -28.10
N VAL A 40 17.33 -22.64 -27.06
CA VAL A 40 18.28 -22.01 -26.12
C VAL A 40 19.73 -22.01 -26.61
N PHE A 41 20.03 -22.72 -27.71
CA PHE A 41 21.32 -22.66 -28.41
C PHE A 41 21.13 -22.60 -29.94
N PRO A 42 20.67 -21.47 -30.51
CA PRO A 42 20.57 -21.32 -31.95
C PRO A 42 21.95 -20.98 -32.54
N GLY A 43 22.79 -21.99 -32.78
CA GLY A 43 24.10 -21.76 -33.41
C GLY A 43 25.09 -22.92 -33.55
N GLY A 44 24.77 -24.15 -33.15
CA GLY A 44 25.69 -25.29 -33.29
C GLY A 44 25.67 -25.92 -34.69
N SER A 45 26.32 -25.30 -35.67
CA SER A 45 26.66 -25.97 -36.96
C SER A 45 28.05 -26.59 -36.86
N PRO A 46 28.24 -27.88 -37.19
CA PRO A 46 29.53 -28.55 -37.14
C PRO A 46 30.23 -28.44 -38.50
N ALA A 47 30.83 -27.28 -38.81
CA ALA A 47 31.70 -27.14 -39.97
C ALA A 47 32.57 -25.89 -39.86
N PHE A 48 33.89 -26.11 -39.69
CA PHE A 48 35.01 -25.19 -39.90
C PHE A 48 35.12 -23.94 -39.02
N PHE A 49 35.98 -24.03 -38.00
CA PHE A 49 37.00 -23.03 -37.66
C PHE A 49 38.15 -23.76 -36.96
N GLU A 50 39.26 -23.98 -37.66
CA GLU A 50 40.56 -24.20 -37.02
C GLU A 50 41.05 -22.84 -36.50
N GLY A 51 40.72 -22.56 -35.24
CA GLY A 51 41.38 -21.54 -34.45
C GLY A 51 42.49 -22.22 -33.66
N GLU A 52 43.72 -21.93 -34.04
CA GLU A 52 44.92 -22.36 -33.33
C GLU A 52 44.91 -21.81 -31.89
N ILE A 53 44.75 -22.72 -30.92
CA ILE A 53 44.92 -22.42 -29.49
C ILE A 53 46.00 -23.37 -28.97
N ALA A 54 47.20 -22.81 -28.78
CA ALA A 54 48.27 -23.46 -28.04
C ALA A 54 47.80 -23.78 -26.60
N PRO A 55 48.19 -24.93 -26.02
CA PRO A 55 47.79 -25.27 -24.66
C PRO A 55 48.67 -24.51 -23.66
N ASP A 56 48.15 -23.39 -23.14
CA ASP A 56 48.75 -22.74 -21.99
C ASP A 56 48.34 -23.51 -20.73
N ASN A 57 49.29 -24.25 -20.18
CA ASN A 57 49.14 -25.03 -18.94
C ASN A 57 49.40 -24.11 -17.75
N THR A 58 48.36 -23.46 -17.24
CA THR A 58 48.37 -22.87 -15.89
C THR A 58 47.34 -23.58 -15.01
N PRO A 59 47.76 -24.28 -13.94
CA PRO A 59 46.83 -24.90 -12.99
C PRO A 59 46.11 -23.82 -12.16
N GLY A 60 45.00 -23.32 -12.69
CA GLY A 60 44.05 -22.48 -11.97
C GLY A 60 42.99 -23.33 -11.27
N GLU A 61 43.11 -23.41 -9.94
CA GLU A 61 42.21 -24.00 -8.97
C GLU A 61 40.73 -24.06 -9.40
N ARG A 62 40.25 -25.28 -9.68
CA ARG A 62 38.82 -25.56 -9.87
C ARG A 62 38.13 -25.46 -8.51
N ALA A 63 37.66 -24.27 -8.14
CA ALA A 63 36.92 -24.05 -6.90
C ALA A 63 35.68 -24.97 -6.85
N LYS A 64 35.71 -25.91 -5.91
CA LYS A 64 34.66 -26.89 -5.65
C LYS A 64 33.48 -26.22 -4.90
N GLY A 65 32.28 -26.35 -5.46
CA GLY A 65 31.11 -26.88 -4.75
C GLY A 65 30.31 -26.05 -3.72
N ASN A 66 30.75 -24.90 -3.22
CA ASN A 66 30.05 -24.23 -2.09
C ASN A 66 29.54 -22.80 -2.34
N ALA A 67 29.91 -22.16 -3.46
CA ALA A 67 29.49 -20.81 -3.81
C ALA A 67 27.95 -20.57 -3.82
N PRO A 68 27.11 -21.48 -4.37
CA PRO A 68 25.66 -21.26 -4.36
C PRO A 68 25.02 -21.41 -2.96
N VAL A 69 25.67 -22.13 -2.02
CA VAL A 69 25.17 -22.30 -0.66
C VAL A 69 25.46 -21.06 0.20
N ILE A 70 26.63 -20.43 0.00
CA ILE A 70 27.00 -19.18 0.67
C ILE A 70 26.10 -18.02 0.22
N ASP A 71 25.74 -17.95 -1.08
CA ASP A 71 24.77 -16.96 -1.58
C ASP A 71 23.38 -17.17 -0.98
N LEU A 72 22.97 -18.42 -0.74
CA LEU A 72 21.68 -18.71 -0.13
C LEU A 72 21.63 -18.26 1.34
N THR A 73 22.69 -18.49 2.12
CA THR A 73 22.78 -18.02 3.51
C THR A 73 22.77 -16.49 3.58
N ALA A 74 23.53 -15.80 2.73
CA ALA A 74 23.53 -14.34 2.67
C ALA A 74 22.16 -13.76 2.31
N ARG A 75 21.39 -14.44 1.44
CA ARG A 75 20.00 -14.06 1.14
C ARG A 75 19.05 -14.29 2.32
N VAL A 76 19.26 -15.33 3.12
CA VAL A 76 18.46 -15.60 4.32
C VAL A 76 18.71 -14.53 5.37
N ASP A 77 19.97 -14.18 5.63
CA ASP A 77 20.33 -13.11 6.58
C ASP A 77 19.73 -11.75 6.14
N ALA A 78 19.77 -11.46 4.84
CA ALA A 78 19.14 -10.27 4.28
C ALA A 78 17.61 -10.27 4.45
N LEU A 79 16.94 -11.44 4.31
CA LEU A 79 15.51 -11.58 4.53
C LEU A 79 15.15 -11.40 6.01
N GLU A 80 15.96 -11.92 6.94
CA GLU A 80 15.76 -11.75 8.39
C GLU A 80 15.89 -10.28 8.81
N ALA A 81 16.92 -9.57 8.32
CA ALA A 81 17.08 -8.14 8.56
C ALA A 81 15.91 -7.33 8.00
N GLN A 82 15.39 -7.72 6.83
CA GLN A 82 14.22 -7.09 6.22
C GLN A 82 12.94 -7.36 7.02
N LEU A 83 12.78 -8.56 7.60
CA LEU A 83 11.65 -8.90 8.47
C LEU A 83 11.69 -8.10 9.79
N GLN A 84 12.87 -7.94 10.39
CA GLN A 84 13.03 -7.09 11.58
C GLN A 84 12.68 -5.64 11.26
N THR A 85 13.10 -5.12 10.11
CA THR A 85 12.79 -3.76 9.66
C THR A 85 11.30 -3.56 9.39
N LEU A 86 10.64 -4.52 8.72
CA LEU A 86 9.20 -4.47 8.46
C LEU A 86 8.38 -4.56 9.76
N THR A 87 8.85 -5.34 10.74
CA THR A 87 8.21 -5.41 12.06
C THR A 87 8.33 -4.06 12.75
N GLY A 88 9.52 -3.45 12.74
CA GLY A 88 9.73 -2.10 13.28
C GLY A 88 8.86 -1.04 12.60
N GLN A 89 8.72 -1.06 11.27
CA GLN A 89 7.82 -0.18 10.55
C GLN A 89 6.34 -0.45 10.85
N THR A 90 5.96 -1.71 11.03
CA THR A 90 4.58 -2.08 11.37
C THR A 90 4.21 -1.59 12.76
N GLU A 91 5.10 -1.75 13.73
CA GLU A 91 4.92 -1.22 15.08
C GLU A 91 4.80 0.32 15.05
N GLN A 92 5.67 1.01 14.31
CA GLN A 92 5.58 2.46 14.14
C GLN A 92 4.28 2.90 13.46
N ASN A 93 3.86 2.22 12.40
CA ASN A 93 2.59 2.51 11.72
C ASN A 93 1.38 2.21 12.61
N SER A 94 1.42 1.14 13.41
CA SER A 94 0.35 0.81 14.36
C SER A 94 0.25 1.85 15.47
N TYR A 95 1.39 2.38 15.92
CA TYR A 95 1.43 3.45 16.90
C TYR A 95 0.87 4.75 16.31
N GLN A 96 1.28 5.10 15.09
CA GLN A 96 0.73 6.25 14.37
C GLN A 96 -0.78 6.13 14.15
N LEU A 97 -1.30 4.94 13.83
CA LEU A 97 -2.73 4.70 13.67
C LEU A 97 -3.48 4.85 15.01
N ARG A 98 -2.99 4.25 16.10
CA ARG A 98 -3.60 4.40 17.43
C ARG A 98 -3.59 5.85 17.90
N GLU A 99 -2.51 6.57 17.64
CA GLU A 99 -2.42 8.00 17.94
C GLU A 99 -3.38 8.81 17.08
N LEU A 100 -3.53 8.48 15.80
CA LEU A 100 -4.49 9.12 14.91
C LEU A 100 -5.94 8.87 15.36
N GLU A 101 -6.28 7.66 15.76
CA GLU A 101 -7.60 7.30 16.29
C GLU A 101 -7.90 8.08 17.57
N LYS A 102 -6.91 8.21 18.45
CA LYS A 102 -7.02 9.00 19.69
C LYS A 102 -7.24 10.48 19.40
N GLN A 103 -6.47 11.06 18.47
CA GLN A 103 -6.65 12.44 18.02
C GLN A 103 -8.03 12.63 17.36
N PHE A 104 -8.47 11.64 16.58
CA PHE A 104 -9.78 11.66 15.94
C PHE A 104 -10.92 11.62 16.95
N ALA A 105 -10.82 10.79 17.99
CA ALA A 105 -11.79 10.73 19.08
C ALA A 105 -11.85 12.04 19.87
N ALA A 106 -10.69 12.64 20.18
CA ALA A 106 -10.61 13.94 20.83
C ALA A 106 -11.24 15.05 19.97
N TYR A 107 -10.98 15.03 18.66
CA TYR A 107 -11.59 15.96 17.70
C TYR A 107 -13.11 15.80 17.62
N LYS A 108 -13.61 14.55 17.57
CA LYS A 108 -15.05 14.28 17.61
C LYS A 108 -15.70 14.90 18.85
N ALA A 109 -15.06 14.74 20.02
CA ALA A 109 -15.55 15.33 21.26
C ALA A 109 -15.50 16.87 21.25
N GLU A 110 -14.48 17.48 20.64
CA GLU A 110 -14.42 18.94 20.49
C GLU A 110 -15.52 19.46 19.55
N MET A 111 -15.76 18.78 18.43
CA MET A 111 -16.85 19.14 17.51
C MET A 111 -18.22 18.95 18.12
N GLU A 112 -18.43 17.90 18.90
CA GLU A 112 -19.66 17.72 19.66
C GLU A 112 -19.86 18.84 20.68
N LYS A 113 -18.79 19.30 21.35
CA LYS A 113 -18.85 20.46 22.25
C LYS A 113 -19.15 21.77 21.54
N ARG A 114 -18.52 22.03 20.39
CA ARG A 114 -18.80 23.25 19.60
C ARG A 114 -20.20 23.25 19.01
N LEU A 115 -20.72 22.08 18.67
CA LEU A 115 -22.06 21.92 18.09
C LEU A 115 -23.16 21.89 19.16
N ALA A 116 -22.86 21.42 20.37
CA ALA A 116 -23.75 21.46 21.53
C ALA A 116 -23.74 22.81 22.26
N ALA A 117 -22.74 23.67 22.00
CA ALA A 117 -22.75 25.04 22.46
C ALA A 117 -23.80 25.82 21.67
N PRO A 118 -24.82 26.43 22.32
CA PRO A 118 -25.75 27.30 21.62
C PRO A 118 -24.97 28.49 21.02
N ALA A 119 -25.30 28.86 19.78
CA ALA A 119 -24.75 30.04 19.12
C ALA A 119 -25.16 31.30 19.90
N ILE A 120 -24.32 31.70 20.85
CA ILE A 120 -24.29 33.04 21.41
C ILE A 120 -23.38 33.84 20.49
N GLY A 121 -23.98 34.84 19.85
CA GLY A 121 -23.36 35.64 18.81
C GLY A 121 -22.10 36.37 19.28
N GLY A 122 -21.20 36.53 18.31
CA GLY A 122 -20.21 37.60 18.20
C GLY A 122 -19.34 37.87 19.42
N GLU A 123 -18.11 37.34 19.41
CA GLU A 123 -16.94 38.08 19.90
C GLU A 123 -15.64 37.45 19.36
N THR A 124 -14.75 38.33 18.90
CA THR A 124 -13.45 38.07 18.29
C THR A 124 -12.48 37.28 19.18
N PRO A 125 -11.61 36.39 18.64
CA PRO A 125 -10.64 35.66 19.45
C PRO A 125 -9.45 36.56 19.83
N ALA A 126 -9.39 36.96 21.10
CA ALA A 126 -8.19 37.51 21.71
C ALA A 126 -7.45 36.43 22.51
N SER A 127 -6.23 36.13 22.05
CA SER A 127 -5.03 35.80 22.83
C SER A 127 -5.08 34.69 23.91
N LEU A 128 -4.40 33.57 23.61
CA LEU A 128 -3.81 32.68 24.62
C LEU A 128 -2.79 33.42 25.49
N PRO A 129 -2.52 32.91 26.71
CA PRO A 129 -1.14 32.75 27.12
C PRO A 129 -0.80 31.32 27.52
N LEU A 130 0.38 30.93 27.02
CA LEU A 130 1.26 29.86 27.46
C LEU A 130 1.42 29.82 28.98
N ALA A 131 1.34 28.63 29.57
CA ALA A 131 2.02 28.33 30.83
C ALA A 131 2.73 26.97 30.70
N SER A 132 4.05 27.07 30.58
CA SER A 132 5.00 25.98 30.72
C SER A 132 5.16 25.65 32.20
N GLY A 133 5.10 24.37 32.57
CA GLY A 133 5.27 23.91 33.93
C GLY A 133 5.82 22.48 33.95
N SER A 134 7.13 22.38 33.98
CA SER A 134 7.91 21.16 34.16
C SER A 134 7.65 20.53 35.53
N GLY A 135 7.51 19.20 35.57
CA GLY A 135 7.38 18.44 36.81
C GLY A 135 7.55 16.94 36.55
N ALA A 136 8.79 16.47 36.60
CA ALA A 136 9.18 15.07 36.52
C ALA A 136 8.80 14.31 37.82
N THR A 137 8.26 13.08 37.70
CA THR A 137 8.51 12.00 38.67
C THR A 137 8.41 10.60 38.00
N LYS A 138 9.55 9.91 38.09
CA LYS A 138 9.93 8.48 38.14
C LYS A 138 8.95 7.34 37.72
N PRO A 139 9.47 6.24 37.11
CA PRO A 139 8.67 5.15 36.54
C PRO A 139 8.32 4.05 37.54
N ALA A 140 7.11 3.50 37.42
CA ALA A 140 6.68 2.29 38.12
C ALA A 140 6.63 1.10 37.15
N THR A 141 7.53 0.15 37.40
CA THR A 141 7.54 -1.22 36.91
C THR A 141 6.30 -1.98 37.38
N VAL A 142 5.56 -2.61 36.48
CA VAL A 142 4.74 -3.80 36.79
C VAL A 142 4.77 -4.79 35.62
N THR A 143 5.59 -5.82 35.80
CA THR A 143 5.29 -7.25 35.69
C THR A 143 4.55 -7.77 34.45
N GLN A 144 5.30 -8.58 33.69
CA GLN A 144 4.87 -9.61 32.76
C GLN A 144 3.89 -10.59 33.41
N ALA A 145 2.83 -10.94 32.68
CA ALA A 145 2.08 -12.17 32.90
C ALA A 145 1.76 -12.79 31.54
N SER A 146 2.55 -13.80 31.18
CA SER A 146 2.27 -14.76 30.11
C SER A 146 1.05 -15.58 30.49
N THR A 147 0.07 -15.70 29.59
CA THR A 147 -0.80 -16.89 29.55
C THR A 147 -1.09 -17.25 28.12
N THR A 148 -0.64 -18.45 27.80
CA THR A 148 -0.96 -19.28 26.65
C THR A 148 -2.46 -19.53 26.57
N THR A 149 -3.05 -19.41 25.37
CA THR A 149 -4.12 -20.32 24.93
C THR A 149 -4.17 -20.37 23.42
N THR A 150 -3.95 -21.59 22.93
CA THR A 150 -4.26 -22.08 21.60
C THR A 150 -5.76 -22.01 21.33
N THR A 151 -6.15 -21.77 20.07
CA THR A 151 -6.98 -22.67 19.23
C THR A 151 -7.86 -21.90 18.22
N LYS A 152 -7.79 -22.40 16.97
CA LYS A 152 -8.75 -22.30 15.84
C LYS A 152 -8.83 -21.02 14.97
N LYS A 153 -8.12 -21.13 13.84
CA LYS A 153 -8.41 -20.53 12.52
C LYS A 153 -9.89 -20.68 12.12
N PRO A 154 -10.50 -19.60 11.58
CA PRO A 154 -11.05 -19.69 10.22
C PRO A 154 -10.37 -18.68 9.28
N SER A 155 -10.23 -19.12 8.03
CA SER A 155 -9.47 -18.51 6.95
C SER A 155 -9.79 -17.04 6.66
N THR A 156 -8.75 -16.22 6.71
CA THR A 156 -8.67 -14.94 6.01
C THR A 156 -8.46 -15.18 4.52
N THR A 157 -9.29 -14.58 3.67
CA THR A 157 -8.82 -14.07 2.39
C THR A 157 -7.94 -12.87 2.71
N THR A 158 -6.65 -13.12 2.93
CA THR A 158 -5.63 -12.09 3.19
C THR A 158 -5.29 -11.36 1.88
N PRO A 159 -5.47 -10.04 1.78
CA PRO A 159 -4.83 -9.23 0.75
C PRO A 159 -3.31 -9.25 0.99
N ALA A 160 -2.55 -9.72 0.00
CA ALA A 160 -1.10 -9.79 0.06
C ALA A 160 -0.48 -8.40 0.29
N ALA A 161 0.19 -8.22 1.42
CA ALA A 161 1.18 -7.16 1.60
C ALA A 161 2.47 -7.63 0.93
N SER A 162 2.72 -7.12 -0.28
CA SER A 162 3.91 -7.42 -1.07
C SER A 162 5.20 -6.92 -0.40
N LYS A 163 6.31 -7.62 -0.68
CA LYS A 163 7.69 -7.08 -0.65
C LYS A 163 7.73 -5.70 -1.35
N PRO A 164 8.82 -4.90 -1.24
CA PRO A 164 9.10 -3.91 -2.27
C PRO A 164 9.21 -4.70 -3.59
N ASP A 165 8.10 -4.76 -4.31
CA ASP A 165 8.01 -5.52 -5.55
C ASP A 165 9.09 -4.91 -6.44
N ALA A 166 10.08 -5.71 -6.86
CA ALA A 166 11.10 -5.22 -7.79
C ALA A 166 10.44 -4.60 -9.03
N ASN A 167 9.26 -5.09 -9.38
CA ASN A 167 8.37 -4.51 -10.38
C ASN A 167 7.85 -3.12 -10.00
N ARG A 168 7.42 -2.89 -8.75
CA ARG A 168 7.02 -1.57 -8.25
C ARG A 168 8.19 -0.59 -8.25
N LEU A 169 9.38 -1.01 -7.83
CA LEU A 169 10.58 -0.16 -7.91
C LEU A 169 10.94 0.21 -9.36
N ALA A 170 10.77 -0.73 -10.30
CA ALA A 170 10.95 -0.45 -11.72
C ALA A 170 9.89 0.54 -12.26
N LEU A 171 8.66 0.49 -11.78
CA LEU A 171 7.62 1.47 -12.11
C LEU A 171 7.98 2.87 -11.58
N VAL A 172 8.41 2.98 -10.32
CA VAL A 172 8.85 4.25 -9.72
C VAL A 172 9.98 4.88 -10.53
N LYS A 173 10.97 4.10 -10.97
CA LYS A 173 12.09 4.60 -11.78
C LYS A 173 11.68 5.14 -13.16
N LYS A 174 10.52 4.73 -13.68
CA LYS A 174 9.97 5.26 -14.94
C LYS A 174 9.25 6.59 -14.75
N VAL A 175 8.90 6.94 -13.52
CA VAL A 175 8.27 8.21 -13.22
C VAL A 175 9.35 9.29 -13.21
N GLU A 176 9.30 10.18 -14.20
CA GLU A 176 10.25 11.26 -14.36
C GLU A 176 10.12 12.29 -13.22
N ILE A 177 11.26 12.69 -12.66
CA ILE A 177 11.37 13.77 -11.68
C ILE A 177 11.58 15.09 -12.44
N PRO A 178 10.65 16.06 -12.33
CA PRO A 178 10.82 17.37 -12.94
C PRO A 178 12.02 18.12 -12.32
N ALA A 179 12.68 18.95 -13.13
CA ALA A 179 13.76 19.82 -12.71
C ALA A 179 13.64 21.18 -13.42
N THR A 180 12.57 21.91 -13.12
CA THR A 180 12.26 23.21 -13.74
C THR A 180 12.95 24.38 -13.02
N GLY A 181 13.57 24.12 -11.87
CA GLY A 181 14.20 25.13 -11.02
C GLY A 181 13.27 25.69 -9.94
N ASN A 182 12.00 25.25 -9.92
CA ASN A 182 11.08 25.51 -8.82
C ASN A 182 10.89 24.23 -8.00
N GLU A 183 11.73 24.04 -6.98
CA GLU A 183 11.75 22.79 -6.20
C GLU A 183 10.39 22.41 -5.60
N ALA A 184 9.59 23.38 -5.15
CA ALA A 184 8.29 23.11 -4.54
C ALA A 184 7.30 22.55 -5.56
N GLU A 185 7.26 23.16 -6.75
CA GLU A 185 6.41 22.73 -7.85
C GLU A 185 6.89 21.41 -8.45
N ASP A 186 8.20 21.24 -8.62
CA ASP A 186 8.81 20.01 -9.12
C ASP A 186 8.50 18.83 -8.19
N ALA A 187 8.64 19.03 -6.87
CA ALA A 187 8.35 18.00 -5.88
C ALA A 187 6.86 17.64 -5.81
N TYR A 188 5.97 18.63 -5.92
CA TYR A 188 4.52 18.39 -6.03
C TYR A 188 4.19 17.62 -7.31
N THR A 189 4.71 18.06 -8.44
CA THR A 189 4.48 17.46 -9.76
C THR A 189 4.96 16.01 -9.78
N TYR A 190 6.11 15.71 -9.17
CA TYR A 190 6.56 14.32 -9.02
C TYR A 190 5.59 13.48 -8.17
N GLY A 191 5.10 14.03 -7.05
CA GLY A 191 4.07 13.37 -6.23
C GLY A 191 2.76 13.12 -7.00
N PHE A 192 2.37 14.06 -7.86
CA PHE A 192 1.24 13.92 -8.77
C PHE A 192 1.45 12.81 -9.80
N ARG A 193 2.61 12.77 -10.46
CA ARG A 193 2.95 11.71 -11.43
C ARG A 193 2.95 10.33 -10.79
N LEU A 194 3.43 10.20 -9.55
CA LEU A 194 3.38 8.94 -8.79
C LEU A 194 1.93 8.51 -8.51
N TRP A 195 1.07 9.46 -8.09
CA TRP A 195 -0.34 9.18 -7.84
C TRP A 195 -1.08 8.75 -9.12
N ASP A 196 -0.83 9.44 -10.24
CA ASP A 196 -1.40 9.12 -11.55
C ASP A 196 -0.96 7.72 -12.04
N ALA A 197 0.31 7.37 -11.79
CA ALA A 197 0.85 6.03 -12.01
C ALA A 197 0.32 4.96 -11.03
N LYS A 198 -0.60 5.30 -10.12
CA LYS A 198 -1.18 4.45 -9.06
C LYS A 198 -0.15 3.91 -8.07
N LEU A 199 0.99 4.58 -7.96
CA LEU A 199 2.03 4.31 -6.97
C LEU A 199 1.70 5.07 -5.68
N TYR A 200 0.57 4.70 -5.06
CA TYR A 200 -0.01 5.45 -3.94
C TYR A 200 0.92 5.55 -2.72
N PRO A 201 1.63 4.50 -2.26
CA PRO A 201 2.56 4.63 -1.14
C PRO A 201 3.69 5.63 -1.41
N GLU A 202 4.25 5.60 -2.61
CA GLU A 202 5.32 6.51 -3.03
C GLU A 202 4.81 7.94 -3.18
N ALA A 203 3.64 8.12 -3.78
CA ALA A 203 2.97 9.41 -3.87
C ALA A 203 2.71 9.99 -2.47
N GLN A 204 2.19 9.18 -1.54
CA GLN A 204 1.95 9.62 -0.17
C GLN A 204 3.23 10.07 0.54
N ALA A 205 4.32 9.32 0.38
CA ALA A 205 5.62 9.68 0.95
C ALA A 205 6.12 11.02 0.38
N GLN A 206 6.06 11.18 -0.95
CA GLN A 206 6.49 12.39 -1.63
C GLN A 206 5.63 13.61 -1.24
N LEU A 207 4.31 13.46 -1.23
CA LEU A 207 3.39 14.56 -0.91
C LEU A 207 3.51 15.01 0.55
N LYS A 208 3.76 14.08 1.48
CA LYS A 208 4.10 14.42 2.87
C LYS A 208 5.36 15.29 2.96
N GLN A 209 6.38 15.00 2.15
CA GLN A 209 7.60 15.81 2.11
C GLN A 209 7.32 17.23 1.59
N VAL A 210 6.48 17.37 0.55
CA VAL A 210 6.11 18.70 0.03
C VAL A 210 5.44 19.55 1.12
N VAL A 211 4.49 18.96 1.85
CA VAL A 211 3.78 19.65 2.94
C VAL A 211 4.72 20.03 4.08
N ALA A 212 5.67 19.16 4.42
CA ALA A 212 6.64 19.40 5.48
C ALA A 212 7.70 20.45 5.10
N LYS A 213 8.23 20.40 3.87
CA LYS A 213 9.31 21.27 3.40
C LYS A 213 8.83 22.68 3.04
N TRP A 214 7.63 22.81 2.47
CA TRP A 214 7.08 24.11 2.06
C TRP A 214 5.70 24.40 2.65
N PRO A 215 5.53 24.39 3.98
CA PRO A 215 4.22 24.39 4.62
C PRO A 215 3.34 25.61 4.30
N LYS A 216 3.95 26.75 3.94
CA LYS A 216 3.23 28.00 3.63
C LYS A 216 2.95 28.20 2.12
N SER A 217 3.38 27.28 1.27
CA SER A 217 3.22 27.39 -0.18
C SER A 217 1.83 26.94 -0.66
N ASN A 218 1.46 27.37 -1.87
CA ASN A 218 0.30 26.81 -2.56
C ASN A 218 0.46 25.30 -2.79
N GLN A 219 1.69 24.86 -3.08
CA GLN A 219 2.06 23.46 -3.27
C GLN A 219 1.77 22.62 -2.03
N ALA A 220 1.90 23.15 -0.81
CA ALA A 220 1.48 22.42 0.38
C ALA A 220 -0.04 22.22 0.44
N SER A 221 -0.85 23.18 -0.02
CA SER A 221 -2.30 22.98 -0.10
C SER A 221 -2.67 21.95 -1.17
N TYR A 222 -2.04 22.04 -2.34
CA TYR A 222 -2.21 21.05 -3.41
C TYR A 222 -1.79 19.65 -2.97
N ALA A 223 -0.61 19.53 -2.35
CA ALA A 223 -0.05 18.25 -1.92
C ALA A 223 -0.85 17.61 -0.79
N GLN A 224 -1.30 18.38 0.20
CA GLN A 224 -2.09 17.85 1.31
C GLN A 224 -3.47 17.36 0.85
N ASN A 225 -4.11 18.07 -0.09
CA ASN A 225 -5.35 17.60 -0.70
C ASN A 225 -5.12 16.34 -1.54
N LEU A 226 -4.08 16.32 -2.38
CA LEU A 226 -3.74 15.16 -3.19
C LEU A 226 -3.37 13.94 -2.33
N LEU A 227 -2.72 14.14 -1.19
CA LEU A 227 -2.43 13.09 -0.21
C LEU A 227 -3.72 12.44 0.29
N GLY A 228 -4.74 13.24 0.60
CA GLY A 228 -6.06 12.71 0.97
C GLY A 228 -6.71 11.89 -0.15
N ARG A 229 -6.60 12.35 -1.41
CA ARG A 229 -7.13 11.64 -2.58
C ARG A 229 -6.38 10.33 -2.81
N ALA A 230 -5.05 10.33 -2.70
CA ALA A 230 -4.23 9.13 -2.76
C ALA A 230 -4.64 8.09 -1.69
N TYR A 231 -4.97 8.52 -0.48
CA TYR A 231 -5.52 7.62 0.54
C TYR A 231 -6.92 7.10 0.19
N LEU A 232 -7.80 7.92 -0.40
CA LEU A 232 -9.12 7.44 -0.85
C LEU A 232 -9.00 6.37 -1.94
N ASP A 233 -8.09 6.56 -2.89
CA ASP A 233 -7.88 5.65 -4.01
C ASP A 233 -7.23 4.34 -3.57
N GLU A 234 -6.40 4.39 -2.53
CA GLU A 234 -5.84 3.20 -1.88
C GLU A 234 -6.83 2.52 -0.90
N GLY A 235 -8.06 3.03 -0.76
CA GLY A 235 -9.07 2.44 0.12
C GLY A 235 -8.85 2.72 1.62
N LYS A 236 -8.18 3.81 1.96
CA LYS A 236 -7.88 4.25 3.33
C LYS A 236 -8.65 5.53 3.72
N PRO A 237 -9.99 5.50 3.81
CA PRO A 237 -10.81 6.70 4.02
C PRO A 237 -10.58 7.39 5.36
N SER A 238 -10.16 6.67 6.42
CA SER A 238 -9.78 7.29 7.71
C SER A 238 -8.58 8.24 7.57
N LEU A 239 -7.52 7.78 6.89
CA LEU A 239 -6.33 8.60 6.63
C LEU A 239 -6.64 9.77 5.69
N ALA A 240 -7.52 9.53 4.71
CA ALA A 240 -7.97 10.57 3.79
C ALA A 240 -8.68 11.71 4.53
N ALA A 241 -9.65 11.39 5.39
CA ALA A 241 -10.39 12.38 6.15
C ALA A 241 -9.46 13.28 6.99
N VAL A 242 -8.43 12.69 7.63
CA VAL A 242 -7.42 13.46 8.37
C VAL A 242 -6.59 14.34 7.44
N ALA A 243 -6.13 13.80 6.30
CA ALA A 243 -5.34 14.57 5.36
C ALA A 243 -6.12 15.80 4.84
N PHE A 244 -7.39 15.63 4.49
CA PHE A 244 -8.25 16.72 4.06
C PHE A 244 -8.52 17.73 5.18
N TYR A 245 -8.83 17.26 6.38
CA TYR A 245 -9.03 18.12 7.54
C TYR A 245 -7.80 18.98 7.82
N ASN A 246 -6.60 18.40 7.82
CA ASN A 246 -5.36 19.14 8.05
C ASN A 246 -5.11 20.20 6.97
N ASN A 247 -5.47 19.93 5.71
CA ASN A 247 -5.38 20.97 4.67
C ASN A 247 -6.29 22.16 5.00
N TYR A 248 -7.55 21.89 5.35
CA TYR A 248 -8.52 22.93 5.68
C TYR A 248 -8.12 23.70 6.94
N LYS A 249 -7.79 22.98 8.03
CA LYS A 249 -7.42 23.55 9.32
C LYS A 249 -6.17 24.44 9.23
N ASP A 250 -5.12 23.97 8.57
CA ASP A 250 -3.84 24.69 8.55
C ASP A 250 -3.79 25.75 7.43
N ARG A 251 -4.61 25.59 6.38
CA ARG A 251 -4.60 26.46 5.19
C ARG A 251 -6.03 26.78 4.75
N PRO A 252 -6.85 27.46 5.58
CA PRO A 252 -8.25 27.73 5.25
C PRO A 252 -8.41 28.63 4.01
N SER A 253 -7.41 29.44 3.64
CA SER A 253 -7.40 30.21 2.39
C SER A 253 -6.64 29.54 1.24
N GLY A 254 -6.17 28.30 1.43
CA GLY A 254 -5.37 27.58 0.44
C GLY A 254 -6.20 27.20 -0.80
N PRO A 255 -5.56 27.08 -1.99
CA PRO A 255 -6.25 26.83 -3.25
C PRO A 255 -7.05 25.52 -3.29
N ARG A 256 -6.72 24.53 -2.45
CA ARG A 256 -7.47 23.26 -2.32
C ARG A 256 -8.23 23.10 -1.01
N ALA A 257 -8.40 24.17 -0.24
CA ALA A 257 -9.15 24.09 1.02
C ALA A 257 -10.64 23.75 0.80
N PRO A 258 -11.36 24.35 -0.19
CA PRO A 258 -12.74 23.94 -0.50
C PRO A 258 -12.83 22.48 -0.97
N HIS A 259 -11.89 22.07 -1.83
CA HIS A 259 -11.79 20.69 -2.31
C HIS A 259 -11.59 19.72 -1.15
N SER A 260 -10.79 20.09 -0.15
CA SER A 260 -10.55 19.25 1.01
C SER A 260 -11.81 19.06 1.84
N LEU A 261 -12.62 20.09 2.09
CA LEU A 261 -13.90 19.89 2.80
C LEU A 261 -14.85 18.99 2.02
N MET A 262 -14.95 19.16 0.71
CA MET A 262 -15.76 18.28 -0.15
C MET A 262 -15.31 16.83 -0.03
N TYR A 263 -14.02 16.55 -0.25
CA TYR A 263 -13.51 15.18 -0.17
C TYR A 263 -13.47 14.63 1.26
N MET A 264 -13.39 15.47 2.29
CA MET A 264 -13.54 15.07 3.69
C MET A 264 -14.94 14.51 3.93
N GLY A 265 -15.99 15.19 3.44
CA GLY A 265 -17.35 14.69 3.48
C GLY A 265 -17.49 13.34 2.76
N VAL A 266 -16.89 13.20 1.57
CA VAL A 266 -16.86 11.94 0.81
C VAL A 266 -16.14 10.83 1.59
N ALA A 267 -15.00 11.13 2.23
CA ALA A 267 -14.27 10.17 3.04
C ALA A 267 -15.07 9.71 4.27
N LEU A 268 -15.77 10.63 4.92
CA LEU A 268 -16.63 10.34 6.08
C LEU A 268 -17.85 9.51 5.70
N ASP A 269 -18.48 9.77 4.56
CA ASP A 269 -19.57 8.94 4.03
C ASP A 269 -19.10 7.51 3.75
N LYS A 270 -17.91 7.34 3.14
CA LYS A 270 -17.29 6.02 2.95
C LYS A 270 -17.02 5.26 4.26
N LEU A 271 -16.84 5.99 5.38
CA LEU A 271 -16.69 5.41 6.72
C LEU A 271 -18.03 5.10 7.39
N GLY A 272 -19.16 5.35 6.73
CA GLY A 272 -20.50 5.23 7.32
C GLY A 272 -20.85 6.37 8.29
N ARG A 273 -20.03 7.41 8.37
CA ARG A 273 -20.18 8.54 9.30
C ARG A 273 -20.97 9.69 8.68
N LYS A 274 -22.18 9.37 8.22
CA LYS A 274 -23.05 10.29 7.46
C LYS A 274 -23.30 11.62 8.16
N ALA A 275 -23.58 11.60 9.47
CA ALA A 275 -23.79 12.83 10.23
C ALA A 275 -22.58 13.78 10.19
N ASP A 276 -21.36 13.22 10.25
CA ASP A 276 -20.13 14.02 10.19
C ASP A 276 -19.80 14.45 8.75
N ALA A 277 -20.15 13.62 7.75
CA ALA A 277 -20.08 14.00 6.35
C ALA A 277 -20.97 15.24 6.07
N CYS A 278 -22.21 15.24 6.54
CA CYS A 278 -23.11 16.38 6.39
C CYS A 278 -22.58 17.66 7.04
N LYS A 279 -21.89 17.54 8.19
CA LYS A 279 -21.22 18.71 8.81
C LYS A 279 -20.09 19.23 7.94
N ALA A 280 -19.24 18.36 7.40
CA ALA A 280 -18.16 18.75 6.49
C ALA A 280 -18.68 19.50 5.25
N PHE A 281 -19.78 19.00 4.68
CA PHE A 281 -20.41 19.63 3.52
C PHE A 281 -21.10 20.95 3.85
N ARG A 282 -21.69 21.09 5.04
CA ARG A 282 -22.25 22.36 5.51
C ARG A 282 -21.15 23.40 5.73
N GLU A 283 -20.04 23.01 6.35
CA GLU A 283 -18.88 23.88 6.53
C GLU A 283 -18.38 24.42 5.18
N LEU A 284 -18.35 23.58 4.14
CA LEU A 284 -17.98 24.00 2.78
C LEU A 284 -18.90 25.11 2.25
N ASP A 285 -20.22 24.97 2.45
CA ASP A 285 -21.20 25.97 2.03
C ASP A 285 -21.07 27.27 2.83
N GLU A 286 -20.95 27.17 4.15
CA GLU A 286 -20.90 28.33 5.05
C GLU A 286 -19.61 29.14 4.88
N VAL A 287 -18.46 28.48 4.71
CA VAL A 287 -17.15 29.13 4.67
C VAL A 287 -16.78 29.59 3.27
N TYR A 288 -17.06 28.77 2.25
CA TYR A 288 -16.66 29.08 0.87
C TYR A 288 -17.84 29.47 -0.01
N GLY A 289 -19.00 28.82 0.13
CA GLY A 289 -20.20 29.12 -0.65
C GLY A 289 -19.89 29.29 -2.14
N ASP A 290 -20.33 30.39 -2.74
CA ASP A 290 -20.09 30.71 -4.16
C ASP A 290 -18.62 30.93 -4.54
N LYS A 291 -17.72 31.14 -3.57
CA LYS A 291 -16.27 31.25 -3.82
C LYS A 291 -15.62 29.89 -4.07
N ALA A 292 -16.29 28.79 -3.68
CA ALA A 292 -15.83 27.47 -4.02
C ALA A 292 -15.88 27.28 -5.55
N PRO A 293 -14.87 26.62 -6.15
CA PRO A 293 -14.90 26.27 -7.57
C PRO A 293 -16.19 25.54 -7.96
N LYS A 294 -16.68 25.78 -9.19
CA LYS A 294 -17.98 25.24 -9.62
C LYS A 294 -18.03 23.72 -9.55
N ASP A 295 -16.96 23.05 -9.99
CA ASP A 295 -16.79 21.60 -9.90
C ASP A 295 -16.90 21.10 -8.45
N VAL A 296 -16.26 21.80 -7.50
CA VAL A 296 -16.36 21.44 -6.07
C VAL A 296 -17.79 21.56 -5.56
N ARG A 297 -18.54 22.59 -5.97
CA ARG A 297 -19.94 22.77 -5.56
C ARG A 297 -20.84 21.69 -6.14
N ASP A 298 -20.66 21.37 -7.42
CA ASP A 298 -21.43 20.33 -8.11
C ASP A 298 -21.15 18.95 -7.48
N ASP A 299 -19.88 18.62 -7.25
CA ASP A 299 -19.46 17.38 -6.59
C ASP A 299 -20.00 17.30 -5.16
N ALA A 300 -19.95 18.39 -4.40
CA ALA A 300 -20.49 18.45 -3.05
C ALA A 300 -22.01 18.25 -3.04
N ALA A 301 -22.74 18.83 -3.98
CA ALA A 301 -24.19 18.63 -4.10
C ALA A 301 -24.53 17.16 -4.36
N ALA A 302 -23.82 16.50 -5.28
CA ALA A 302 -23.99 15.08 -5.55
C ALA A 302 -23.64 14.21 -4.33
N ALA A 303 -22.54 14.55 -3.62
CA ALA A 303 -22.10 13.82 -2.45
C ALA A 303 -23.04 13.98 -1.25
N LYS A 304 -23.62 15.17 -1.03
CA LYS A 304 -24.67 15.42 -0.02
C LYS A 304 -25.88 14.53 -0.26
N ALA A 305 -26.42 14.54 -1.48
CA ALA A 305 -27.57 13.73 -1.85
C ALA A 305 -27.34 12.23 -1.59
N LYS A 306 -26.13 11.73 -1.90
CA LYS A 306 -25.73 10.34 -1.62
C LYS A 306 -25.63 10.06 -0.12
N ALA A 307 -25.06 10.99 0.64
CA ALA A 307 -24.91 10.86 2.09
C ALA A 307 -26.25 10.96 2.83
N GLY A 308 -27.28 11.56 2.21
CA GLY A 308 -28.57 11.86 2.85
C GLY A 308 -28.55 13.17 3.64
N CYS A 309 -27.70 14.09 3.19
CA CYS A 309 -27.77 15.51 3.49
C CYS A 309 -28.55 16.18 2.33
#